data_AF-A0A1C0VC65-F1
#
_entry.id   AF-A0A1C0VC65-F1
#
_cell.length_a   1.000
_cell.length_b   1.000
_cell.length_c   1.000
_cell.angle_alpha   90.00
_cell.angle_beta   90.00
_cell.angle_gamma   90.00
#
_symmetry.space_group_name_H-M   'P 1'
#
loop_
_entity.id
_entity.type
_entity.pdbx_description
1 polymer ?
#
loop_
_entity_poly.entity_id
_entity_poly.type
_entity_poly.pdbx_seq_one_letter_code
_entity_poly.pdbx_strand_id
1 'polypeptide(L)'
;MRQAAVQELGKYFRNQPELFDIYYNCAVNDPFQREYSFQDNPRQTALGIIIKQFPRHPQTLPLLRDRAENDPDEEVREYAEKQLKRWQR
;
A
#
# COMPACT_ATOMS: atom_id res chain seq x y z
N MET A 1 -9.96 12.46 -1.43
CA MET A 1 -8.87 13.30 -2.02
C MET A 1 -7.48 12.66 -1.92
N ARG A 2 -7.03 12.15 -0.76
CA ARG A 2 -5.67 11.57 -0.62
C ARG A 2 -5.42 10.31 -1.46
N GLN A 3 -6.38 9.38 -1.51
CA GLN A 3 -6.29 8.19 -2.36
C GLN A 3 -6.18 8.54 -3.85
N ALA A 4 -6.98 9.50 -4.35
CA ALA A 4 -6.88 9.97 -5.74
C ALA A 4 -5.47 10.55 -6.04
N ALA A 5 -4.92 11.38 -5.14
CA ALA A 5 -3.56 11.91 -5.32
C ALA A 5 -2.49 10.79 -5.37
N VAL A 6 -2.60 9.79 -4.48
CA VAL A 6 -1.72 8.61 -4.45
C VAL A 6 -1.82 7.80 -5.74
N GLN A 7 -3.03 7.61 -6.27
CA GLN A 7 -3.25 6.91 -7.55
C GLN A 7 -2.64 7.65 -8.74
N GLU A 8 -2.82 8.97 -8.80
CA GLU A 8 -2.31 9.79 -9.90
C GLU A 8 -0.78 9.79 -9.93
N LEU A 9 -0.13 9.95 -8.77
CA LEU A 9 1.33 9.80 -8.67
C LEU A 9 1.79 8.42 -9.18
N GLY A 10 1.08 7.35 -8.80
CA GLY A 10 1.42 6.00 -9.21
C GLY A 10 1.25 5.76 -10.71
N LYS A 11 0.30 6.42 -11.38
CA LYS A 11 0.09 6.25 -12.82
C LYS A 11 1.18 6.90 -13.65
N TYR A 12 1.55 8.14 -13.30
CA TYR A 12 2.36 9.02 -14.15
C TYR A 12 3.86 9.05 -13.79
N PHE A 13 4.24 8.67 -12.57
CA PHE A 13 5.63 8.74 -12.11
C PHE A 13 6.16 7.38 -11.65
N ARG A 14 6.29 6.45 -12.61
CA ARG A 14 6.77 5.10 -12.32
C ARG A 14 8.28 5.10 -12.02
N ASN A 15 8.67 4.31 -11.01
CA ASN A 15 10.06 4.02 -10.66
C ASN A 15 10.91 5.25 -10.24
N GLN A 16 10.28 6.34 -9.82
CA GLN A 16 11.01 7.42 -9.14
C GLN A 16 11.27 6.99 -7.69
N PRO A 17 12.53 6.74 -7.28
CA PRO A 17 12.84 6.34 -5.91
C PRO A 17 12.31 7.34 -4.88
N GLU A 18 12.27 8.62 -5.24
CA GLU A 18 11.78 9.73 -4.40
C GLU A 18 10.30 9.60 -4.03
N LEU A 19 9.52 8.85 -4.81
CA LEU A 19 8.10 8.62 -4.52
C LEU A 19 7.86 7.43 -3.60
N PHE A 20 8.86 6.56 -3.41
CA PHE A 20 8.72 5.42 -2.50
C PHE A 20 8.32 5.89 -1.11
N ASP A 21 9.00 6.90 -0.57
CA ASP A 21 8.78 7.41 0.79
C ASP A 21 7.37 8.00 0.96
N ILE A 22 6.83 8.64 -0.09
CA ILE A 22 5.46 9.17 -0.07
C ILE A 22 4.44 8.04 0.04
N TYR A 23 4.58 6.99 -0.78
CA TYR A 23 3.70 5.84 -0.70
C TYR A 23 3.88 5.08 0.61
N TYR A 24 5.13 4.95 1.08
CA TYR A 24 5.44 4.24 2.31
C TYR A 24 4.80 4.94 3.50
N ASN A 25 4.98 6.26 3.61
CA ASN A 25 4.34 7.05 4.66
C ASN A 25 2.81 6.96 4.60
N CYS A 26 2.22 6.97 3.40
CA CYS A 26 0.77 6.76 3.26
C CYS A 26 0.36 5.36 3.74
N ALA A 27 1.06 4.31 3.32
CA ALA A 27 0.79 2.93 3.71
C ALA A 27 0.95 2.67 5.22
N VAL A 28 1.73 3.48 5.93
CA VAL A 28 1.94 3.33 7.38
C VAL A 28 1.05 4.25 8.20
N ASN A 29 0.89 5.51 7.79
CA ASN A 29 0.39 6.57 8.67
C ASN A 29 -0.92 7.20 8.20
N ASP A 30 -1.52 6.80 7.07
CA ASP A 30 -2.78 7.42 6.65
C ASP A 30 -3.87 7.13 7.70
N PRO A 31 -4.55 8.18 8.23
CA PRO A 31 -5.47 8.05 9.35
C PRO A 31 -6.84 7.50 8.97
N PHE A 32 -7.02 7.02 7.73
CA PHE A 32 -8.28 6.47 7.25
C PHE A 32 -8.83 5.40 8.21
N GLN A 33 -10.09 5.59 8.58
CA GLN A 33 -10.93 4.63 9.28
C GLN A 33 -12.13 4.33 8.39
N ARG A 34 -12.40 3.05 8.19
CA ARG A 34 -13.49 2.59 7.33
C ARG A 34 -14.82 2.75 8.06
N GLU A 35 -15.73 3.50 7.46
CA GLU A 35 -17.12 3.63 7.92
C GLU A 35 -18.05 2.75 7.08
N TYR A 36 -17.72 2.60 5.79
CA TYR A 36 -18.51 1.80 4.84
C TYR A 36 -17.60 0.92 3.99
N SER A 37 -18.06 -0.28 3.67
CA SER A 37 -17.29 -1.28 2.91
C SER A 37 -16.91 -0.86 1.49
N PHE A 38 -17.61 0.11 0.89
CA PHE A 38 -17.30 0.61 -0.45
C PHE A 38 -16.19 1.68 -0.46
N GLN A 39 -15.70 2.12 0.70
CA GLN A 39 -14.69 3.17 0.76
C GLN A 39 -13.31 2.62 0.40
N ASP A 40 -12.62 3.34 -0.48
CA ASP A 40 -11.25 3.02 -0.82
C ASP A 40 -10.30 3.43 0.32
N ASN A 41 -9.49 2.47 0.79
CA ASN A 41 -8.49 2.71 1.81
C ASN A 41 -7.18 3.23 1.17
N PRO A 42 -6.69 4.44 1.54
CA PRO A 42 -5.43 4.99 1.03
C PRO A 42 -4.21 4.11 1.34
N ARG A 43 -4.18 3.43 2.50
CA ARG A 43 -3.09 2.52 2.86
C ARG A 43 -3.02 1.32 1.92
N GLN A 44 -4.18 0.70 1.63
CA GLN A 44 -4.27 -0.39 0.64
C GLN A 44 -3.80 0.06 -0.75
N THR A 45 -4.21 1.25 -1.17
CA THR A 45 -3.83 1.83 -2.46
C THR A 45 -2.32 2.03 -2.55
N ALA A 46 -1.72 2.66 -1.53
CA ALA A 46 -0.29 2.91 -1.47
C ALA A 46 0.53 1.60 -1.42
N LEU A 47 0.07 0.63 -0.62
CA LEU A 47 0.68 -0.70 -0.55
C LEU A 47 0.67 -1.40 -1.93
N GLY A 48 -0.45 -1.34 -2.65
CA GLY A 48 -0.55 -1.90 -4.01
C GLY A 48 0.40 -1.25 -5.02
N ILE A 49 0.61 0.07 -4.92
CA ILE A 49 1.59 0.80 -5.74
C ILE A 49 3.00 0.32 -5.41
N ILE A 50 3.35 0.23 -4.12
CA ILE A 50 4.67 -0.21 -3.66
C ILE A 50 5.01 -1.60 -4.18
N ILE A 51 4.10 -2.56 -4.03
CA ILE A 51 4.27 -3.94 -4.52
C ILE A 51 4.52 -3.97 -6.02
N LYS A 52 3.78 -3.18 -6.78
CA LYS A 52 3.84 -3.17 -8.24
C LYS A 52 5.08 -2.47 -8.79
N GLN A 53 5.46 -1.34 -8.21
CA GLN A 53 6.50 -0.46 -8.77
C GLN A 53 7.86 -0.64 -8.12
N PHE A 54 7.89 -1.07 -6.87
CA PHE A 54 9.12 -1.21 -6.09
C PHE A 54 9.31 -2.63 -5.58
N PRO A 55 9.16 -3.69 -6.40
CA PRO A 55 9.19 -5.06 -5.91
C PRO A 55 10.56 -5.48 -5.35
N ARG A 56 11.64 -4.82 -5.79
CA ARG A 56 13.01 -5.09 -5.34
C ARG A 56 13.50 -4.14 -4.24
N HIS A 57 12.66 -3.19 -3.81
CA HIS A 57 13.05 -2.28 -2.75
C HIS A 57 13.09 -3.05 -1.41
N PRO A 58 14.14 -2.88 -0.59
CA PRO A 58 14.35 -3.68 0.62
C PRO A 58 13.20 -3.55 1.64
N GLN A 59 12.47 -2.44 1.63
CA GLN A 59 11.35 -2.20 2.54
C GLN A 59 9.99 -2.75 2.04
N THR A 60 9.89 -3.23 0.81
CA THR A 60 8.60 -3.68 0.26
C THR A 60 8.08 -4.94 0.95
N LEU A 61 8.91 -5.97 1.09
CA LEU A 61 8.50 -7.21 1.76
C LEU A 61 8.27 -7.02 3.28
N PRO A 62 9.12 -6.28 4.02
CA PRO A 62 8.83 -5.91 5.42
C PRO A 62 7.49 -5.18 5.58
N LEU A 63 7.23 -4.15 4.77
CA LEU A 63 5.97 -3.40 4.81
C LEU A 63 4.77 -4.32 4.53
N LEU A 64 4.90 -5.20 3.54
CA LEU A 64 3.82 -6.11 3.17
C LEU A 64 3.49 -7.10 4.29
N ARG A 65 4.50 -7.61 5.00
CA ARG A 65 4.29 -8.46 6.19
C ARG A 65 3.64 -7.71 7.34
N ASP A 66 4.13 -6.50 7.61
CA ASP A 66 3.59 -5.64 8.67
C ASP A 66 2.13 -5.26 8.40
N ARG A 67 1.76 -4.95 7.15
CA ARG A 67 0.37 -4.65 6.78
C ARG A 67 -0.55 -5.87 6.82
N ALA A 68 -0.03 -7.07 6.59
CA ALA A 68 -0.82 -8.29 6.74
C ALA A 68 -1.15 -8.58 8.22
N GLU A 69 -0.19 -8.38 9.13
CA GLU A 69 -0.36 -8.69 10.55
C GLU A 69 -1.06 -7.56 11.32
N ASN A 70 -0.69 -6.30 11.05
CA ASN A 70 -0.92 -5.18 11.98
C ASN A 70 -1.73 -4.02 11.41
N ASP A 71 -2.17 -4.03 10.14
CA ASP A 71 -3.00 -2.91 9.66
C ASP A 71 -4.32 -2.86 10.44
N PRO A 72 -4.78 -1.68 10.92
CA PRO A 72 -6.03 -1.59 11.67
C PRO A 72 -7.27 -1.92 10.82
N ASP A 73 -7.19 -1.82 9.49
CA ASP A 73 -8.27 -2.13 8.57
C ASP A 73 -8.16 -3.58 8.08
N GLU A 74 -9.22 -4.36 8.27
CA GLU A 74 -9.27 -5.78 7.92
C GLU A 74 -9.07 -6.02 6.42
N GLU A 75 -9.66 -5.19 5.55
CA GLU A 75 -9.50 -5.37 4.10
C GLU A 75 -8.05 -5.10 3.65
N VAL A 76 -7.32 -4.21 4.34
CA VAL A 76 -5.89 -4.01 4.09
C VAL A 76 -5.10 -5.26 4.48
N ARG A 77 -5.39 -5.87 5.64
CA ARG A 77 -4.73 -7.11 6.09
C ARG A 77 -4.97 -8.25 5.11
N GLU A 78 -6.23 -8.48 4.72
CA GLU A 78 -6.60 -9.51 3.75
C GLU A 78 -5.93 -9.29 2.39
N TYR A 79 -5.91 -8.04 1.90
CA TYR A 79 -5.23 -7.69 0.68
C TYR A 79 -3.72 -8.00 0.78
N ALA A 80 -3.08 -7.60 1.88
CA ALA A 80 -1.66 -7.82 2.12
C ALA A 80 -1.31 -9.31 2.19
N GLU A 81 -2.07 -10.12 2.93
CA GLU A 81 -1.90 -11.58 2.97
C GLU A 81 -2.02 -12.22 1.59
N LYS A 82 -3.01 -11.79 0.79
CA LYS A 82 -3.18 -12.29 -0.57
C LYS A 82 -1.98 -11.96 -1.45
N GLN A 83 -1.38 -10.78 -1.32
CA GLN A 83 -0.17 -10.45 -2.03
C GLN A 83 1.05 -11.20 -1.49
N LEU A 84 1.18 -11.44 -0.18
CA LEU A 84 2.26 -12.26 0.39
C LEU A 84 2.26 -13.68 -0.18
N LYS A 85 1.08 -14.31 -0.25
CA LYS A 85 0.90 -15.65 -0.85
C LYS A 85 1.31 -15.70 -2.32
N ARG A 86 1.21 -14.57 -3.04
CA ARG A 86 1.66 -14.43 -4.43
C ARG A 86 3.16 -14.14 -4.52
N TRP A 87 3.70 -13.42 -3.55
CA TRP A 87 5.13 -13.07 -3.47
C TRP A 87 6.03 -14.27 -3.21
N GLN A 88 5.53 -15.27 -2.49
CA GLN A 88 6.26 -16.50 -2.12
C GLN A 88 6.23 -17.59 -3.21
N ARG A 89 5.59 -17.34 -4.35
CA ARG A 89 5.55 -18.24 -5.50
C ARG A 89 6.60 -17.85 -6.52
#